data_AF-A0A840CI36-F1
#
_entry.id   AF-A0A840CI36-F1
#
_cell.length_a   1.000
_cell.length_b   1.000
_cell.length_c   1.000
_cell.angle_alpha   90.00
_cell.angle_beta   90.00
_cell.angle_gamma   90.00
#
_symmetry.space_group_name_H-M   'P 1'
#
loop_
_entity.id
_entity.type
_entity.pdbx_description
1 polymer ?
#
loop_
_entity_poly.entity_id
_entity_poly.type
_entity_poly.pdbx_seq_one_letter_code
_entity_poly.pdbx_strand_id
1 'polypeptide(L)'
;MILGFKPQFVAPILSGNKIHSIREDKTDRWKEGNTIHFATGVRTKNYDNFKMDECKGTQSIKIEYFEGVFFANKVTVFIDGRALEYEEILTLAHNDGFCSVADFLKWFNKDFEGKIIHWTDFKYEKTNHSIFEMASKETRV
;
A
#
# COMPACT_ATOMS: atom_id res chain seq x y z
N MET A 1 -5.63 15.58 -10.33
CA MET A 1 -5.77 14.25 -10.95
C MET A 1 -6.83 13.45 -10.22
N ILE A 2 -7.69 12.71 -10.94
CA ILE A 2 -8.75 11.92 -10.30
C ILE A 2 -8.19 10.58 -9.82
N LEU A 3 -8.44 10.25 -8.54
CA LEU A 3 -8.16 8.95 -7.95
C LEU A 3 -9.50 8.31 -7.54
N GLY A 4 -9.95 7.33 -8.33
CA GLY A 4 -11.27 6.71 -8.17
C GLY A 4 -11.28 5.56 -7.16
N PHE A 5 -12.26 5.53 -6.27
CA PHE A 5 -12.42 4.52 -5.21
C PHE A 5 -13.79 3.84 -5.28
N LYS A 6 -13.85 2.60 -4.78
CA LYS A 6 -15.13 1.97 -4.46
C LYS A 6 -15.70 2.59 -3.16
N PRO A 7 -17.04 2.64 -2.98
CA PRO A 7 -17.67 3.32 -1.84
C PRO A 7 -17.17 2.89 -0.46
N GLN A 8 -16.78 1.61 -0.28
CA GLN A 8 -16.29 1.12 1.01
C GLN A 8 -15.00 1.80 1.49
N PHE A 9 -14.24 2.43 0.61
CA PHE A 9 -13.00 3.11 0.98
C PHE A 9 -13.21 4.58 1.38
N VAL A 10 -14.39 5.15 1.17
CA VAL A 10 -14.67 6.57 1.49
C VAL A 10 -14.49 6.83 2.99
N ALA A 11 -15.18 6.07 3.83
CA ALA A 11 -15.11 6.26 5.28
C ALA A 11 -13.67 6.06 5.84
N PRO A 12 -12.92 5.00 5.48
CA PRO A 12 -11.52 4.85 5.89
C PRO A 12 -10.59 5.98 5.44
N ILE A 13 -10.82 6.58 4.26
CA ILE A 13 -10.01 7.72 3.78
C ILE A 13 -10.32 8.97 4.61
N LEU A 14 -11.61 9.23 4.85
CA LEU A 14 -12.05 10.39 5.61
C LEU A 14 -11.66 10.31 7.09
N SER A 15 -11.61 9.09 7.66
CA SER A 15 -11.17 8.88 9.04
C SER A 15 -9.65 8.84 9.21
N GLY A 16 -8.88 8.84 8.12
CA GLY A 16 -7.42 8.75 8.15
C GLY A 16 -6.86 7.33 8.34
N ASN A 17 -7.70 6.29 8.32
CA ASN A 17 -7.24 4.90 8.43
C ASN A 17 -6.56 4.44 7.13
N LYS A 18 -7.11 4.85 5.98
CA LYS A 18 -6.52 4.61 4.66
C LYS A 18 -5.67 5.83 4.28
N ILE A 19 -4.36 5.64 4.22
CA ILE A 19 -3.37 6.74 4.11
C ILE A 19 -2.66 6.78 2.74
N HIS A 20 -2.83 5.74 1.93
CA HIS A 20 -2.28 5.66 0.58
C HIS A 20 -3.18 4.77 -0.30
N SER A 21 -2.86 4.67 -1.59
CA SER A 21 -3.49 3.69 -2.48
C SER A 21 -2.49 3.02 -3.41
N ILE A 22 -2.60 1.71 -3.56
CA ILE A 22 -1.85 0.95 -4.58
C ILE A 22 -2.55 1.05 -5.94
N ARG A 23 -1.81 1.42 -6.99
CA ARG A 23 -2.31 1.58 -8.36
C ARG A 23 -1.30 1.13 -9.41
N GLU A 24 -1.81 0.55 -10.48
CA GLU A 24 -1.04 0.41 -11.71
C GLU A 24 -0.78 1.82 -12.29
N ASP A 25 0.47 2.11 -12.62
CA ASP A 25 0.89 3.41 -13.17
C ASP A 25 1.92 3.26 -14.29
N LYS A 26 1.59 2.46 -15.32
CA LYS A 26 2.45 2.17 -16.48
C LYS A 26 3.02 3.40 -17.20
N THR A 27 2.35 4.54 -17.10
CA THR A 27 2.73 5.79 -17.77
C THR A 27 3.36 6.82 -16.85
N ASP A 28 3.75 6.43 -15.62
CA ASP A 28 4.44 7.30 -14.67
C ASP A 28 3.70 8.64 -14.39
N ARG A 29 2.37 8.59 -14.26
CA ARG A 29 1.56 9.80 -14.16
C ARG A 29 1.58 10.41 -12.77
N TRP A 30 1.75 9.59 -11.73
CA TRP A 30 1.74 10.06 -10.35
C TRP A 30 3.14 10.46 -9.88
N LYS A 31 3.25 11.71 -9.43
CA LYS A 31 4.44 12.36 -8.90
C LYS A 31 4.07 13.18 -7.67
N GLU A 32 5.06 13.48 -6.84
CA GLU A 32 4.90 14.39 -5.72
C GLU A 32 4.39 15.76 -6.19
N GLY A 33 3.53 16.39 -5.40
CA GLY A 33 2.89 17.67 -5.72
C GLY A 33 1.66 17.56 -6.63
N ASN A 34 1.31 16.38 -7.16
CA ASN A 34 0.06 16.24 -7.91
C ASN A 34 -1.15 16.38 -6.98
N THR A 35 -2.06 17.32 -7.28
CA THR A 35 -3.37 17.38 -6.61
C THR A 35 -4.16 16.10 -6.85
N ILE A 36 -4.72 15.52 -5.81
CA ILE A 36 -5.57 14.33 -5.83
C ILE A 36 -7.03 14.74 -5.62
N HIS A 37 -7.90 14.34 -6.54
CA HIS A 37 -9.34 14.44 -6.40
C HIS A 37 -9.87 13.04 -6.09
N PHE A 38 -10.23 12.79 -4.84
CA PHE A 38 -10.73 11.50 -4.39
C PHE A 38 -12.18 11.38 -4.80
N ALA A 39 -12.49 10.40 -5.66
CA ALA A 39 -13.81 10.30 -6.24
C ALA A 39 -14.41 8.90 -6.18
N THR A 40 -15.73 8.83 -6.07
CA THR A 40 -16.50 7.62 -6.37
C THR A 40 -17.34 7.83 -7.63
N GLY A 41 -17.90 6.75 -8.20
CA GLY A 41 -18.79 6.85 -9.36
C GLY A 41 -18.13 7.46 -10.61
N VAL A 42 -16.81 7.36 -10.75
CA VAL A 42 -16.06 7.94 -11.87
C VAL A 42 -16.62 7.44 -13.22
N ARG A 43 -16.91 8.38 -14.13
CA ARG A 43 -17.58 8.15 -15.44
C ARG A 43 -19.03 7.65 -15.34
N THR A 44 -19.71 7.94 -14.22
CA THR A 44 -21.13 7.66 -14.05
C THR A 44 -21.88 8.93 -13.63
N LYS A 45 -23.21 8.90 -13.68
CA LYS A 45 -24.07 9.98 -13.16
C LYS A 45 -23.96 10.19 -11.64
N ASN A 46 -23.45 9.18 -10.92
CA ASN A 46 -23.26 9.23 -9.46
C ASN A 46 -21.82 9.65 -9.12
N TYR A 47 -21.17 10.43 -9.99
CA TYR A 47 -19.83 10.96 -9.71
C TYR A 47 -19.87 11.85 -8.48
N ASP A 48 -18.97 11.59 -7.55
CA ASP A 48 -18.82 12.37 -6.33
C ASP A 48 -17.35 12.54 -6.01
N ASN A 49 -16.90 13.79 -5.89
CA ASN A 49 -15.56 14.15 -5.43
C ASN A 49 -15.65 14.50 -3.94
N PHE A 50 -15.30 13.55 -3.09
CA PHE A 50 -15.57 13.62 -1.66
C PHE A 50 -14.40 14.18 -0.83
N LYS A 51 -13.20 14.30 -1.43
CA LYS A 51 -12.01 14.87 -0.78
C LYS A 51 -11.03 15.39 -1.82
N MET A 52 -10.31 16.47 -1.50
CA MET A 52 -9.10 16.87 -2.23
C MET A 52 -7.89 16.82 -1.30
N ASP A 53 -6.74 16.43 -1.85
CA ASP A 53 -5.46 16.38 -1.13
C ASP A 53 -4.30 16.49 -2.14
N GLU A 54 -3.07 16.32 -1.69
CA GLU A 54 -1.89 16.30 -2.53
C GLU A 54 -1.15 14.95 -2.45
N CYS A 55 -0.59 14.53 -3.58
CA CYS A 55 0.34 13.41 -3.62
C CYS A 55 1.65 13.83 -2.95
N LYS A 56 1.92 13.29 -1.77
CA LYS A 56 3.17 13.47 -1.00
C LYS A 56 4.28 12.49 -1.43
N GLY A 57 4.16 11.95 -2.64
CA GLY A 57 5.15 11.08 -3.26
C GLY A 57 4.70 9.64 -3.41
N THR A 58 5.58 8.83 -3.99
CA THR A 58 5.27 7.48 -4.45
C THR A 58 6.34 6.48 -4.05
N GLN A 59 5.96 5.21 -3.87
CA GLN A 59 6.89 4.09 -3.77
C GLN A 59 6.52 3.02 -4.81
N SER A 60 7.48 2.31 -5.35
CA SER A 60 7.22 1.18 -6.25
C SER A 60 6.74 -0.02 -5.43
N ILE A 61 5.80 -0.78 -5.99
CA ILE A 61 5.30 -2.02 -5.39
C ILE A 61 5.25 -3.14 -6.43
N LYS A 62 5.68 -4.32 -6.03
CA LYS A 62 5.57 -5.55 -6.82
C LYS A 62 4.96 -6.66 -5.96
N ILE A 63 4.03 -7.43 -6.51
CA ILE A 63 3.46 -8.62 -5.88
C ILE A 63 3.74 -9.78 -6.83
N GLU A 64 4.38 -10.84 -6.34
CA GLU A 64 4.74 -12.01 -7.12
C GLU A 64 4.17 -13.28 -6.48
N TYR A 65 3.48 -14.08 -7.28
CA TYR A 65 2.92 -15.37 -6.91
C TYR A 65 3.77 -16.50 -7.50
N PHE A 66 4.15 -17.45 -6.64
CA PHE A 66 4.95 -18.61 -7.01
C PHE A 66 4.20 -19.89 -6.68
N GLU A 67 4.30 -20.87 -7.57
CA GLU A 67 3.94 -22.25 -7.24
C GLU A 67 4.91 -22.74 -6.17
N GLY A 68 4.39 -23.00 -4.97
CA GLY A 68 5.20 -23.54 -3.88
C GLY A 68 5.24 -25.06 -3.88
N VAL A 69 6.13 -25.59 -3.07
CA VAL A 69 6.21 -27.03 -2.79
C VAL A 69 5.02 -27.44 -1.93
N PHE A 70 4.45 -28.62 -2.15
CA PHE A 70 3.30 -29.16 -1.40
C PHE A 70 1.97 -28.36 -1.54
N PHE A 71 1.68 -27.82 -2.72
CA PHE A 71 0.41 -27.12 -3.04
C PHE A 71 0.15 -25.81 -2.28
N ALA A 72 1.14 -25.28 -1.56
CA ALA A 72 1.04 -23.98 -0.92
C ALA A 72 1.56 -22.89 -1.87
N ASN A 73 0.66 -22.09 -2.45
CA ASN A 73 1.09 -20.91 -3.22
C ASN A 73 1.80 -19.92 -2.30
N LYS A 74 2.98 -19.47 -2.71
CA LYS A 74 3.75 -18.46 -1.98
C LYS A 74 3.52 -17.11 -2.66
N VAL A 75 3.26 -16.08 -1.86
CA VAL A 75 3.24 -14.69 -2.32
C VAL A 75 4.38 -13.93 -1.70
N THR A 76 5.05 -13.09 -2.48
CA THR A 76 6.05 -12.14 -1.98
C THR A 76 5.65 -10.74 -2.42
N VAL A 77 5.63 -9.80 -1.48
CA VAL A 77 5.34 -8.39 -1.74
C VAL A 77 6.63 -7.60 -1.58
N PHE A 78 6.95 -6.78 -2.57
CA PHE A 78 8.12 -5.90 -2.58
C PHE A 78 7.68 -4.45 -2.58
N ILE A 79 8.35 -3.63 -1.77
CA ILE A 79 8.28 -2.16 -1.89
C ILE A 79 9.69 -1.65 -2.14
N ASP A 80 9.88 -0.86 -3.20
CA ASP A 80 11.19 -0.32 -3.60
C ASP A 80 12.28 -1.41 -3.69
N GLY A 81 11.88 -2.57 -4.23
CA GLY A 81 12.74 -3.74 -4.42
C GLY A 81 13.00 -4.57 -3.16
N ARG A 82 12.48 -4.17 -2.00
CA ARG A 82 12.63 -4.89 -0.73
C ARG A 82 11.43 -5.79 -0.45
N ALA A 83 11.68 -7.07 -0.19
CA ALA A 83 10.65 -8.00 0.27
C ALA A 83 10.14 -7.60 1.66
N LEU A 84 8.82 -7.64 1.83
CA LEU A 84 8.14 -7.37 3.09
C LEU A 84 7.95 -8.64 3.92
N GLU A 85 8.05 -8.52 5.24
CA GLU A 85 7.59 -9.52 6.19
C GLU A 85 6.07 -9.49 6.36
N TYR A 86 5.49 -10.53 6.99
CA TYR A 86 4.03 -10.66 7.10
C TYR A 86 3.37 -9.49 7.85
N GLU A 87 4.00 -9.01 8.91
CA GLU A 87 3.57 -7.88 9.73
C GLU A 87 3.58 -6.56 8.93
N GLU A 88 4.55 -6.42 8.01
CA GLU A 88 4.64 -5.28 7.11
C GLU A 88 3.56 -5.36 6.02
N ILE A 89 3.24 -6.55 5.51
CA ILE A 89 2.13 -6.78 4.58
C ILE A 89 0.78 -6.49 5.27
N LEU A 90 0.62 -6.87 6.53
CA LEU A 90 -0.56 -6.53 7.33
C LEU A 90 -0.72 -5.01 7.47
N THR A 91 0.38 -4.31 7.77
CA THR A 91 0.41 -2.86 7.85
C THR A 91 0.08 -2.21 6.51
N LEU A 92 0.66 -2.72 5.42
CA LEU A 92 0.38 -2.28 4.05
C LEU A 92 -1.10 -2.42 3.69
N ALA A 93 -1.69 -3.60 3.97
CA ALA A 93 -3.09 -3.90 3.72
C ALA A 93 -4.02 -2.97 4.49
N HIS A 94 -3.77 -2.77 5.79
CA HIS A 94 -4.55 -1.86 6.61
C HIS A 94 -4.49 -0.42 6.11
N ASN A 95 -3.28 0.05 5.78
CA ASN A 95 -3.06 1.40 5.26
C ASN A 95 -3.63 1.62 3.85
N ASP A 96 -3.83 0.54 3.07
CA ASP A 96 -4.58 0.54 1.80
C ASP A 96 -6.10 0.33 2.03
N GLY A 97 -6.57 0.27 3.28
CA GLY A 97 -7.98 0.22 3.66
C GLY A 97 -8.61 -1.17 3.69
N PHE A 98 -7.82 -2.24 3.78
CA PHE A 98 -8.30 -3.61 3.96
C PHE A 98 -8.27 -4.01 5.43
N CYS A 99 -9.23 -4.84 5.86
CA CYS A 99 -9.28 -5.35 7.24
C CYS A 99 -8.34 -6.53 7.49
N SER A 100 -7.86 -7.20 6.42
CA SER A 100 -7.03 -8.39 6.52
C SER A 100 -6.08 -8.54 5.34
N VAL A 101 -4.96 -9.24 5.56
CA VAL A 101 -4.04 -9.65 4.49
C VAL A 101 -4.75 -10.55 3.47
N ALA A 102 -5.68 -11.41 3.92
CA ALA A 102 -6.44 -12.28 3.02
C ALA A 102 -7.31 -11.48 2.04
N ASP A 103 -8.01 -10.43 2.49
CA ASP A 103 -8.81 -9.57 1.62
C ASP A 103 -7.93 -8.77 0.64
N PHE A 104 -6.78 -8.30 1.11
CA PHE A 104 -5.78 -7.64 0.28
C PHE A 104 -5.26 -8.56 -0.83
N LEU A 105 -4.82 -9.77 -0.50
CA LEU A 105 -4.31 -10.74 -1.48
C LEU A 105 -5.40 -11.29 -2.39
N LYS A 106 -6.66 -11.35 -1.92
CA LYS A 106 -7.81 -11.66 -2.76
C LYS A 106 -8.09 -10.56 -3.77
N TRP A 107 -7.84 -9.29 -3.41
CA TRP A 107 -7.93 -8.16 -4.32
C TRP A 107 -6.82 -8.17 -5.37
N PHE A 108 -5.58 -8.44 -4.94
CA PHE A 108 -4.40 -8.54 -5.79
C PHE A 108 -4.08 -9.99 -6.17
N ASN A 109 -5.05 -10.75 -6.66
CA ASN A 109 -4.95 -12.21 -6.83
C ASN A 109 -4.05 -12.73 -7.98
N LYS A 110 -3.18 -11.88 -8.52
CA LYS A 110 -2.24 -12.17 -9.61
C LYS A 110 -1.01 -11.29 -9.43
N ASP A 111 0.05 -11.61 -10.16
CA ASP A 111 1.23 -10.76 -10.24
C ASP A 111 0.83 -9.31 -10.55
N PHE A 112 1.44 -8.39 -9.83
CA PHE A 112 1.10 -6.97 -9.89
C PHE A 112 2.37 -6.13 -9.81
N GLU A 113 2.43 -5.09 -10.62
CA GLU A 113 3.45 -4.06 -10.54
C GLU A 113 2.79 -2.69 -10.65
N GLY A 114 3.23 -1.76 -9.82
CA GLY A 114 2.68 -0.42 -9.82
C GLY A 114 3.32 0.47 -8.77
N LYS A 115 2.53 1.40 -8.27
CA LYS A 115 2.95 2.38 -7.27
C LYS A 115 2.00 2.42 -6.09
N ILE A 116 2.57 2.73 -4.94
CA ILE A 116 1.87 3.27 -3.79
C ILE A 116 1.85 4.79 -3.95
N ILE A 117 0.66 5.37 -3.93
CA ILE A 117 0.44 6.82 -4.02
C ILE A 117 0.12 7.31 -2.61
N HIS A 118 1.02 8.10 -2.03
CA HIS A 118 0.89 8.59 -0.66
C HIS A 118 0.25 9.98 -0.66
N TRP A 119 -0.70 10.21 0.24
CA TRP A 119 -1.18 11.55 0.60
C TRP A 119 -0.87 11.91 2.06
N THR A 120 -0.03 11.09 2.71
CA THR A 120 0.59 11.36 4.00
C THR A 120 2.11 11.27 3.84
N ASP A 121 2.85 11.74 4.85
CA ASP A 121 4.32 11.66 4.84
C ASP A 121 4.84 10.24 5.15
N PHE A 122 3.95 9.29 5.46
CA PHE A 122 4.33 7.91 5.77
C PHE A 122 4.96 7.23 4.56
N LYS A 123 6.11 6.56 4.77
CA LYS A 123 6.79 5.70 3.79
C LYS A 123 7.16 4.37 4.43
N TYR A 124 7.16 3.31 3.63
CA TYR A 124 7.64 2.00 4.05
C TYR A 124 9.16 1.98 3.92
N GLU A 125 9.86 2.19 5.03
CA GLU A 125 11.32 2.17 5.09
C GLU A 125 11.87 0.77 5.45
N LYS A 126 13.19 0.62 5.40
CA LYS A 126 13.87 -0.53 6.00
C LYS A 126 13.82 -0.38 7.52
N THR A 127 13.17 -1.30 8.21
CA THR A 127 13.51 -1.54 9.61
C THR A 127 14.96 -2.03 9.65
N ASN A 128 15.87 -1.20 10.15
CA ASN A 128 17.20 -1.67 10.51
C ASN A 128 17.00 -2.73 11.61
N HIS A 129 17.24 -3.99 11.28
CA HIS A 129 17.16 -5.12 12.21
C HIS A 129 18.25 -5.09 13.30
N SER A 130 18.90 -3.94 13.57
CA SER A 130 20.03 -3.82 14.51
C SER A 130 19.64 -3.54 15.96
N ILE A 131 18.35 -3.55 16.31
CA ILE A 131 17.92 -3.23 17.70
C ILE A 131 18.00 -4.47 18.61
N PHE A 132 18.11 -5.68 18.05
CA PHE A 132 18.32 -6.90 18.86
C PHE A 132 19.79 -7.20 19.22
N GLU A 133 20.78 -6.52 18.61
CA GLU A 133 22.20 -6.68 18.98
C GLU A 133 22.66 -5.75 20.11
N MET A 134 21.85 -4.76 20.51
CA MET A 134 22.19 -3.83 21.59
C MET A 134 21.76 -4.33 22.97
N ALA A 135 20.76 -5.21 23.06
CA ALA A 135 20.27 -5.74 24.34
C ALA A 135 21.08 -6.92 24.90
N SER A 136 22.03 -7.49 24.14
CA SER A 136 22.87 -8.62 24.59
C SER A 136 24.26 -8.21 25.10
N LYS A 137 24.62 -6.92 25.02
CA LYS A 137 25.92 -6.40 25.45
C LYS A 137 25.92 -5.76 26.84
N GLU A 138 24.75 -5.54 27.46
CA GLU A 138 24.66 -4.87 28.77
C GLU A 138 24.52 -5.82 29.98
N THR A 139 24.56 -7.15 29.80
CA THR A 139 24.54 -8.10 30.94
C THR A 139 25.88 -8.79 31.21
N ARG A 140 27.00 -8.17 30.80
CA ARG A 140 28.35 -8.59 31.21
C ARG A 140 29.07 -7.45 31.90
N VAL A 141 28.68 -7.16 33.14
CA VAL A 141 29.54 -6.60 34.19
C VAL A 141 29.23 -7.32 35.49
#